data_AF-A0A2C9KJK7-F1
#
_entry.id   AF-A0A2C9KJK7-F1
#
_cell.length_a   1.000
_cell.length_b   1.000
_cell.length_c   1.000
_cell.angle_alpha   90.00
_cell.angle_beta   90.00
_cell.angle_gamma   90.00
#
_symmetry.space_group_name_H-M   'P 1'
#
loop_
_entity.id
_entity.type
_entity.pdbx_description
1 polymer ?
#
loop_
_entity_poly.entity_id
_entity_poly.type
_entity_poly.pdbx_seq_one_letter_code
_entity_poly.pdbx_strand_id
1 'polypeptide(L)'
;MLARAVWPEEKYIVEYSLEYGLLRLLPKTRKKLNITVMLVMLDPEKETCFGDGFSRFLLDEFLGYDDILMSSIKKLAEKENNKGYLRNVVTGEHFRFISMWMARTSYLAAAFIMLIFTVSVSTLLRYSHHQIFVFISK
;
A
#
# COMPACT_ATOMS: atom_id res chain seq x y z
N MET A 1 -8.42 14.91 -31.35
CA MET A 1 -8.33 13.44 -31.15
C MET A 1 -7.17 13.18 -30.20
N LEU A 2 -7.47 12.84 -28.93
CA LEU A 2 -6.44 12.42 -27.97
C LEU A 2 -6.12 10.96 -28.30
N ALA A 3 -5.01 10.74 -29.03
CA ALA A 3 -4.47 9.40 -29.17
C ALA A 3 -4.18 8.88 -27.76
N ARG A 4 -4.98 7.91 -27.30
CA ARG A 4 -4.66 7.09 -26.13
C ARG A 4 -3.31 6.47 -26.48
N ALA A 5 -2.24 6.90 -25.80
CA ALA A 5 -0.98 6.19 -25.86
C ALA A 5 -1.25 4.80 -25.27
N VAL A 6 -1.46 3.82 -26.14
CA VAL A 6 -1.56 2.42 -25.76
C VAL A 6 -0.13 2.01 -25.46
N TRP A 7 0.22 2.07 -24.18
CA TRP A 7 1.48 1.52 -23.71
C TRP A 7 1.38 -0.01 -23.81
N PRO A 8 2.42 -0.70 -24.29
CA PRO A 8 2.42 -2.16 -24.29
C PRO A 8 2.28 -2.63 -22.83
N GLU A 9 1.39 -3.60 -22.58
CA GLU A 9 1.05 -4.06 -21.22
C GLU A 9 2.25 -4.64 -20.46
N GLU A 10 3.30 -5.02 -21.18
CA GLU A 10 4.57 -5.52 -20.65
C GLU A 10 5.46 -4.45 -20.00
N LYS A 11 5.18 -3.14 -20.21
CA LYS A 11 6.02 -2.06 -19.69
C LYS A 11 5.45 -1.50 -18.40
N TYR A 12 6.03 -1.86 -17.27
CA TYR A 12 5.65 -1.30 -15.98
C TYR A 12 6.22 0.12 -15.79
N ILE A 13 5.35 1.13 -15.74
CA ILE A 13 5.72 2.54 -15.56
C ILE A 13 4.94 3.10 -14.38
N VAL A 14 5.68 3.52 -13.35
CA VAL A 14 5.12 4.12 -12.13
C VAL A 14 5.66 5.52 -11.89
N GLU A 15 4.77 6.40 -11.46
CA GLU A 15 5.10 7.76 -11.03
C GLU A 15 4.83 7.89 -9.53
N TYR A 16 5.81 8.43 -8.80
CA TYR A 16 5.69 8.73 -7.38
C TYR A 16 5.78 10.24 -7.13
N SER A 17 4.94 10.77 -6.25
CA SER A 17 5.02 12.16 -5.80
C SER A 17 4.43 12.35 -4.41
N LEU A 18 4.92 13.34 -3.67
CA LEU A 18 4.35 13.74 -2.38
C LEU A 18 2.99 14.44 -2.56
N GLU A 19 2.82 15.16 -3.66
CA GLU A 19 1.59 15.89 -3.96
C GLU A 19 0.82 15.23 -5.10
N TYR A 20 -0.45 14.92 -4.84
CA TYR A 20 -1.31 14.27 -5.83
C TYR A 20 -1.50 15.12 -7.11
N GLY A 21 -1.47 16.45 -7.00
CA GLY A 21 -1.64 17.36 -8.14
C GLY A 21 -0.58 17.17 -9.22
N LEU A 22 0.65 16.86 -8.84
CA LEU A 22 1.78 16.70 -9.76
C LEU A 22 1.65 15.44 -10.64
N LEU A 23 1.04 14.38 -10.09
CA LEU A 23 0.78 13.13 -10.81
C LEU A 23 -0.26 13.26 -11.92
N ARG A 24 -1.10 14.30 -11.88
CA ARG A 24 -2.13 14.56 -12.90
C ARG A 24 -1.59 15.35 -14.10
N LEU A 25 -0.45 16.01 -13.96
CA LEU A 25 0.10 16.88 -14.99
C LEU A 25 0.69 16.07 -16.15
N LEU A 26 0.38 16.46 -17.38
CA LEU A 26 1.05 15.91 -18.57
C LEU A 26 2.53 16.29 -18.60
N PRO A 27 3.41 15.48 -19.23
CA PRO A 27 4.84 15.77 -19.34
C PRO A 27 5.14 17.15 -19.97
N LYS A 28 4.34 17.56 -20.97
CA LYS A 28 4.44 18.89 -21.61
C LYS A 28 4.19 20.02 -20.62
N THR A 29 3.19 19.86 -19.75
CA THR A 29 2.84 20.83 -18.71
C THR A 29 3.90 20.87 -17.62
N ARG A 30 4.47 19.72 -17.22
CA ARG A 30 5.59 19.66 -16.27
C ARG A 30 6.80 20.44 -16.78
N LYS A 31 7.15 20.27 -18.07
CA LYS A 31 8.22 21.02 -18.72
C LYS A 31 7.94 22.53 -18.78
N LYS A 32 6.69 22.92 -19.07
CA LYS A 32 6.28 24.33 -19.11
C LYS A 32 6.32 24.99 -17.73
N LEU A 33 5.95 24.27 -16.68
CA LEU A 33 5.96 24.74 -15.29
C LEU A 33 7.32 24.56 -14.61
N ASN A 34 8.34 24.10 -15.34
CA ASN A 34 9.69 23.84 -14.84
C ASN A 34 9.73 22.94 -13.59
N ILE A 35 8.88 21.92 -13.56
CA ILE A 35 8.83 20.94 -12.47
C ILE A 35 9.95 19.92 -12.69
N THR A 36 10.81 19.75 -11.68
CA THR A 36 11.91 18.78 -11.69
C THR A 36 11.35 17.35 -11.65
N VAL A 37 11.72 16.53 -12.63
CA VAL A 37 11.34 15.12 -12.71
C VAL A 37 12.61 14.27 -12.75
N MET A 38 12.70 13.29 -11.87
CA MET A 38 13.74 12.27 -11.91
C MET A 38 13.21 11.07 -12.71
N LEU A 39 13.81 10.81 -13.87
CA LEU A 39 13.47 9.65 -14.69
C LEU A 39 14.53 8.56 -14.46
N VAL A 40 14.07 7.37 -14.09
CA VAL A 40 14.92 6.19 -13.93
C VAL A 40 14.37 5.10 -14.85
N MET A 41 15.22 4.56 -15.71
CA MET A 41 14.91 3.40 -16.55
C MET A 41 15.71 2.22 -16.01
N LEU A 42 15.02 1.14 -15.67
CA LEU A 42 15.61 -0.06 -15.09
C LEU A 42 15.52 -1.19 -16.11
N ASP A 43 16.66 -1.81 -16.40
CA ASP A 43 16.76 -2.98 -17.28
C ASP A 43 17.04 -4.21 -16.39
N PRO A 44 16.06 -5.11 -16.20
CA PRO A 44 16.20 -6.24 -15.27
C PRO A 44 17.28 -7.25 -15.68
N GLU A 45 17.62 -7.32 -16.96
CA GLU A 45 18.65 -8.23 -17.47
C GLU A 45 20.06 -7.66 -17.34
N LYS A 46 20.21 -6.34 -17.36
CA LYS A 46 21.52 -5.69 -17.27
C LYS A 46 21.88 -5.26 -15.85
N GLU A 47 20.91 -4.72 -15.11
CA GLU A 47 21.16 -4.10 -13.82
C GLU A 47 21.42 -5.16 -12.73
N THR A 48 22.50 -4.97 -11.97
CA THR A 48 22.87 -5.89 -10.89
C THR A 48 21.96 -5.77 -9.66
N CYS A 49 21.15 -4.72 -9.56
CA CYS A 49 20.27 -4.50 -8.41
C CYS A 49 19.16 -5.55 -8.28
N PHE A 50 18.78 -6.21 -9.38
CA PHE A 50 17.80 -7.30 -9.41
C PHE A 50 18.39 -8.65 -8.97
N GLY A 51 19.68 -8.69 -8.64
CA GLY A 51 20.37 -9.87 -8.15
C GLY A 51 20.93 -10.76 -9.26
N ASP A 52 21.31 -11.97 -8.86
CA ASP A 52 21.97 -12.96 -9.72
C ASP A 52 20.98 -13.68 -10.67
N GLY A 53 21.49 -14.49 -11.58
CA GLY A 53 20.68 -15.18 -12.60
C GLY A 53 19.52 -16.02 -12.04
N PHE A 54 19.70 -16.64 -10.87
CA PHE A 54 18.61 -17.38 -10.20
C PHE A 54 17.52 -16.44 -9.65
N SER A 55 17.91 -15.30 -9.07
CA SER A 55 16.95 -14.28 -8.61
C SER A 55 16.15 -13.74 -9.78
N ARG A 56 16.81 -13.40 -10.89
CA ARG A 56 16.14 -12.91 -12.11
C ARG A 56 15.16 -13.93 -12.68
N PHE A 57 15.54 -15.21 -12.71
CA PHE A 57 14.65 -16.28 -13.14
C PHE A 57 13.38 -16.38 -12.27
N LEU A 58 13.53 -16.30 -10.94
CA LEU A 58 12.37 -16.30 -10.03
C LEU A 58 11.48 -15.06 -10.20
N LEU A 59 12.07 -13.91 -10.50
CA LEU A 59 11.33 -12.67 -10.74
C LEU A 59 10.53 -12.72 -12.03
N ASP A 60 11.09 -13.31 -13.08
CA ASP A 60 10.43 -13.42 -14.37
C ASP A 60 9.27 -14.43 -14.33
N GLU A 61 9.45 -15.57 -13.67
CA GLU A 61 8.48 -16.68 -13.71
C GLU A 61 7.42 -16.63 -12.60
N PHE A 62 7.75 -16.14 -11.39
CA PHE A 62 6.88 -16.30 -10.21
C PHE A 62 6.48 -15.01 -9.50
N LEU A 63 7.38 -14.03 -9.36
CA LEU A 63 7.17 -12.89 -8.46
C LEU A 63 6.74 -11.60 -9.17
N GLY A 64 7.15 -11.41 -10.43
CA GLY A 64 6.91 -10.15 -11.13
C GLY A 64 7.82 -9.00 -10.68
N TYR A 65 8.05 -8.05 -11.59
CA TYR A 65 8.89 -6.88 -11.34
C TYR A 65 8.15 -5.74 -10.62
N ASP A 66 6.83 -5.71 -10.72
CA ASP A 66 5.94 -4.70 -10.15
C ASP A 66 6.01 -4.66 -8.62
N ASP A 67 6.06 -5.83 -7.97
CA ASP A 67 6.16 -5.94 -6.51
C ASP A 67 7.49 -5.42 -5.96
N ILE A 68 8.61 -5.67 -6.65
CA ILE A 68 9.91 -5.11 -6.27
C ILE A 68 9.92 -3.60 -6.39
N LEU A 69 9.36 -3.08 -7.49
CA LEU A 69 9.32 -1.65 -7.74
C LEU A 69 8.43 -0.94 -6.71
N MET A 70 7.28 -1.52 -6.38
CA MET A 70 6.40 -0.99 -5.35
C MET A 70 7.06 -1.03 -3.96
N SER A 71 7.78 -2.11 -3.64
CA SER A 71 8.56 -2.23 -2.40
C SER A 71 9.69 -1.19 -2.32
N SER A 72 10.40 -0.96 -3.42
CA SER A 72 11.46 0.05 -3.52
C SER A 72 10.91 1.46 -3.29
N ILE A 73 9.77 1.80 -3.90
CA ILE A 73 9.12 3.09 -3.72
C ILE A 73 8.53 3.23 -2.32
N LYS A 74 8.01 2.15 -1.73
CA LYS A 74 7.54 2.16 -0.34
C LYS A 74 8.66 2.54 0.63
N LYS A 75 9.87 2.00 0.45
CA LYS A 75 11.05 2.41 1.24
C LYS A 75 11.39 3.89 1.06
N LEU A 76 11.23 4.42 -0.15
CA LEU A 76 11.41 5.85 -0.42
C LEU A 76 10.35 6.69 0.32
N ALA A 77 9.09 6.27 0.27
CA ALA A 77 7.99 6.93 0.96
C ALA A 77 8.13 6.88 2.50
N GLU A 78 8.66 5.79 3.04
CA GLU A 78 8.98 5.64 4.47
C GLU A 78 9.95 6.72 4.96
N LYS A 79 10.95 7.07 4.14
CA LYS A 79 11.89 8.17 4.42
C LYS A 79 11.19 9.54 4.46
N GLU A 80 10.15 9.73 3.64
CA GLU A 80 9.36 10.96 3.54
C GLU A 80 8.12 10.95 4.44
N ASN A 81 8.28 10.52 5.70
CA ASN A 81 7.21 10.45 6.72
C ASN A 81 6.01 9.58 6.32
N ASN A 82 6.22 8.53 5.51
CA ASN A 82 5.16 7.67 4.99
C ASN A 82 4.04 8.42 4.27
N LYS A 83 4.38 9.55 3.62
CA LYS A 83 3.45 10.32 2.79
C LYS A 83 3.79 10.10 1.33
N GLY A 84 2.76 10.21 0.49
CA GLY A 84 2.92 10.24 -0.96
C GLY A 84 1.90 9.41 -1.70
N TYR A 85 1.92 9.57 -3.01
CA TYR A 85 1.01 8.99 -3.96
C TYR A 85 1.82 8.29 -5.04
N LEU A 86 1.37 7.09 -5.41
CA LEU A 86 1.88 6.33 -6.53
C LEU A 86 0.80 6.30 -7.61
N ARG A 87 1.22 6.39 -8.86
CA ARG A 87 0.35 6.21 -10.01
C ARG A 87 0.99 5.22 -10.97
N ASN A 88 0.27 4.17 -11.32
CA ASN A 88 0.64 3.34 -12.46
C ASN A 88 0.15 4.05 -13.73
N VAL A 89 1.06 4.37 -14.65
CA VAL A 89 0.75 5.13 -15.87
C VAL A 89 0.04 4.25 -16.91
N VAL A 90 0.28 2.93 -16.86
CA VAL A 90 -0.28 1.96 -17.80
C VAL A 90 -1.67 1.54 -17.38
N THR A 91 -1.85 1.08 -16.14
CA THR A 91 -3.16 0.64 -15.62
C THR A 91 -4.05 1.82 -15.22
N GLY A 92 -3.46 2.98 -14.90
CA GLY A 92 -4.18 4.14 -14.39
C GLY A 92 -4.53 4.06 -12.90
N GLU A 93 -4.05 3.03 -12.19
CA GLU A 93 -4.29 2.86 -10.77
C GLU A 93 -3.54 3.88 -9.92
N HIS A 94 -4.16 4.29 -8.82
CA HIS A 94 -3.62 5.26 -7.89
C HIS A 94 -3.54 4.65 -6.49
N PHE A 95 -2.33 4.59 -5.94
CA PHE A 95 -2.08 4.11 -4.57
C PHE A 95 -1.69 5.29 -3.69
N ARG A 96 -2.15 5.26 -2.44
CA ARG A 96 -1.79 6.24 -1.42
C ARG A 96 -1.00 5.55 -0.33
N PHE A 97 0.23 5.99 -0.13
CA PHE A 97 0.99 5.57 1.04
C PHE A 97 0.48 6.34 2.26
N ILE A 98 0.10 5.59 3.29
CA ILE A 98 -0.40 6.12 4.56
C ILE A 98 0.63 5.77 5.64
N SER A 99 0.76 6.64 6.64
CA SER A 99 1.64 6.41 7.77
C SER A 99 1.30 5.14 8.55
N MET A 100 2.23 4.19 8.51
CA MET A 100 2.18 2.95 9.28
C MET A 100 2.18 3.20 10.81
N TRP A 101 2.59 4.40 11.25
CA TRP A 101 2.63 4.78 12.66
C TRP A 101 1.27 4.65 13.37
N MET A 102 0.16 4.87 12.64
CA MET A 102 -1.20 4.69 13.18
C MET A 102 -1.52 3.22 13.51
N ALA A 103 -0.94 2.26 12.78
CA ALA A 103 -1.28 0.84 12.96
C ALA A 103 -0.80 0.28 14.31
N ARG A 104 0.34 0.77 14.83
CA ARG A 104 0.92 0.25 16.09
C ARG A 104 0.06 0.58 17.31
N THR A 105 -0.50 1.79 17.37
CA THR A 105 -1.37 2.20 18.48
C THR A 105 -2.76 1.56 18.39
N SER A 106 -3.24 1.26 17.19
CA SER A 106 -4.50 0.56 16.97
C SER A 106 -4.53 -0.86 17.57
N TYR A 107 -3.41 -1.58 17.62
CA TYR A 107 -3.36 -2.91 18.24
C TYR A 107 -3.67 -2.88 19.74
N LEU A 108 -3.15 -1.87 20.45
CA LEU A 108 -3.44 -1.70 21.88
C LEU A 108 -4.91 -1.35 22.13
N ALA A 109 -5.48 -0.46 21.30
CA ALA A 109 -6.90 -0.14 21.38
C ALA A 109 -7.79 -1.36 21.10
N ALA A 110 -7.44 -2.17 20.09
CA ALA A 110 -8.17 -3.39 19.76
C ALA A 110 -8.12 -4.42 20.90
N ALA A 111 -6.96 -4.63 21.53
CA ALA A 111 -6.82 -5.51 22.68
C ALA A 111 -7.68 -5.06 23.87
N PHE A 112 -7.75 -3.76 24.13
CA PHE A 112 -8.59 -3.20 25.20
C PHE A 112 -10.08 -3.42 24.94
N ILE A 113 -10.54 -3.17 23.71
CA ILE A 113 -11.94 -3.41 23.31
C ILE A 113 -12.30 -4.90 23.45
N MET A 114 -11.40 -5.80 23.04
CA MET A 114 -11.59 -7.25 23.17
C MET A 114 -11.77 -7.68 24.63
N LEU A 115 -10.97 -7.15 25.55
CA LEU A 115 -11.09 -7.44 26.99
C LEU A 115 -12.44 -6.96 27.56
N ILE A 116 -12.83 -5.71 27.28
CA ILE A 116 -14.11 -5.17 27.75
C ILE A 116 -15.26 -6.04 27.23
N PHE A 117 -15.28 -6.32 25.94
CA PHE A 117 -16.35 -7.11 25.33
C PHE A 117 -16.43 -8.51 25.94
N THR A 118 -15.29 -9.18 26.13
CA THR A 118 -15.23 -10.52 26.72
C THR A 118 -15.75 -10.53 28.16
N VAL A 119 -15.36 -9.55 28.97
CA VAL A 119 -15.84 -9.42 30.36
C VAL A 119 -17.34 -9.12 30.40
N SER A 120 -17.81 -8.20 29.55
CA SER A 120 -19.23 -7.84 29.47
C SER A 120 -20.09 -9.06 29.09
N VAL A 121 -19.71 -9.79 28.04
CA VAL A 121 -20.44 -10.99 27.60
C VAL A 121 -20.40 -12.08 28.67
N SER A 122 -19.23 -12.33 29.27
CA SER A 122 -19.10 -13.34 30.34
C SER A 122 -19.93 -13.00 31.56
N THR A 123 -19.98 -11.73 31.95
CA THR A 123 -20.78 -11.25 33.09
C THR A 123 -22.27 -11.36 32.79
N LEU A 124 -22.69 -10.98 31.58
CA LEU A 124 -24.08 -11.10 31.14
C LEU A 124 -24.54 -12.56 31.16
N LEU A 125 -23.75 -13.48 30.61
CA LEU A 125 -24.06 -14.91 30.60
C LEU A 125 -24.14 -15.48 32.03
N ARG A 126 -23.23 -15.10 32.91
CA ARG A 126 -23.25 -15.53 34.32
C ARG A 126 -24.47 -15.00 35.06
N TYR A 127 -24.86 -13.75 34.79
CA TYR A 127 -26.05 -13.14 35.37
C TYR A 127 -27.32 -13.81 34.85
N SER A 128 -27.44 -14.05 33.55
CA SER A 128 -28.56 -14.79 32.95
C SER A 128 -28.70 -16.19 33.54
N HIS A 129 -27.60 -16.93 33.70
CA HIS A 129 -27.62 -18.25 34.33
C HIS A 129 -28.12 -18.20 35.77
N HIS A 130 -27.64 -17.22 36.57
CA HIS A 130 -28.13 -17.03 37.94
C HIS A 130 -29.63 -16.68 37.97
N GLN A 131 -30.10 -15.81 37.10
CA GLN A 131 -31.51 -15.43 37.05
C GLN A 131 -32.44 -16.60 36.67
N ILE A 132 -32.03 -17.43 35.71
CA ILE A 132 -32.78 -18.63 35.33
C ILE A 132 -32.94 -19.57 36.54
N PHE A 133 -31.88 -19.76 37.33
CA PHE A 133 -31.93 -20.63 38.50
C PHE A 133 -32.85 -20.08 39.61
N VAL A 134 -32.81 -18.77 39.86
CA VAL A 134 -33.69 -18.11 40.85
C VAL A 134 -35.16 -18.21 40.43
N PHE A 135 -35.45 -18.06 39.13
CA PHE A 135 -36.79 -18.18 38.58
C PHE A 135 -37.35 -19.61 38.70
N ILE A 136 -36.51 -20.64 38.56
CA ILE A 136 -36.91 -22.05 38.73
C ILE A 136 -37.08 -22.44 40.22
N SER A 137 -36.36 -21.78 41.13
CA SER A 137 -36.44 -22.07 42.57
C SER A 137 -37.63 -21.41 43.30
N LYS A 138 -38.41 -20.60 42.59
CA LYS A 138 -39.54 -19.84 43.12
C LYS A 138 -40.85 -20.37 42.54
#